data_AF-A0A6N8FAQ3-F1
#
_entry.id   AF-A0A6N8FAQ3-F1
#
_cell.length_a   1.000
_cell.length_b   1.000
_cell.length_c   1.000
_cell.angle_alpha   90.00
_cell.angle_beta   90.00
_cell.angle_gamma   90.00
#
_symmetry.space_group_name_H-M   'P 1'
#
loop_
_entity.id
_entity.type
_entity.pdbx_description
1 polymer ?
#
loop_
_entity_poly.entity_id
_entity_poly.type
_entity_poly.pdbx_seq_one_letter_code
_entity_poly.pdbx_strand_id
1 'polypeptide(L)'
;MNLDKSKKRIAKRVKSGFHGYPKLSLTYYGETTAWANEVEVSFTLEEGADAQIQSFSSDGDARSDEVIQTTLVKVIERSNVKTVEEHTEVLVRR
;
A
#
# COMPACT_ATOMS: atom_id res chain seq x y z
N MET A 1 14.93 -7.00 3.35
CA MET A 1 13.95 -8.11 3.44
C MET A 1 13.62 -8.43 2.00
N ASN A 2 13.76 -9.67 1.54
CA ASN A 2 13.67 -9.95 0.09
C ASN A 2 12.28 -9.59 -0.50
N LEU A 3 12.28 -9.01 -1.71
CA LEU A 3 11.10 -8.49 -2.42
C LEU A 3 9.92 -9.48 -2.47
N ASP A 4 10.16 -10.74 -2.86
CA ASP A 4 9.10 -11.75 -2.96
C ASP A 4 8.45 -12.04 -1.61
N LYS A 5 9.25 -12.01 -0.53
CA LYS A 5 8.72 -12.19 0.83
C LYS A 5 7.83 -11.00 1.22
N SER A 6 8.23 -9.78 0.88
CA SER A 6 7.45 -8.58 1.17
C SER A 6 6.12 -8.59 0.42
N LYS A 7 6.14 -8.84 -0.89
CA LYS A 7 4.94 -8.97 -1.74
C LYS A 7 3.98 -10.04 -1.19
N LYS A 8 4.49 -11.24 -0.86
CA LYS A 8 3.67 -12.32 -0.29
C LYS A 8 3.02 -11.95 1.04
N ARG A 9 3.70 -11.19 1.91
CA ARG A 9 3.12 -10.74 3.18
C ARG A 9 2.00 -9.73 2.98
N ILE A 10 2.21 -8.74 2.11
CA ILE A 10 1.19 -7.74 1.76
C ILE A 10 -0.03 -8.44 1.16
N ALA A 11 0.16 -9.27 0.13
CA ALA A 11 -0.91 -10.04 -0.50
C ALA A 11 -1.68 -10.91 0.49
N LYS A 12 -1.00 -11.52 1.49
CA LYS A 12 -1.67 -12.29 2.54
C LYS A 12 -2.58 -11.40 3.41
N ARG A 13 -2.15 -10.17 3.73
CA ARG A 13 -2.95 -9.21 4.52
C ARG A 13 -4.15 -8.69 3.73
N VAL A 14 -3.96 -8.40 2.44
CA VAL A 14 -5.05 -8.01 1.53
C VAL A 14 -6.07 -9.14 1.40
N LYS A 15 -5.61 -10.39 1.20
CA LYS A 15 -6.49 -11.57 1.09
C LYS A 15 -7.32 -11.85 2.35
N SER A 16 -6.87 -11.38 3.53
CA SER A 16 -7.69 -11.48 4.73
C SER A 16 -9.02 -10.73 4.57
N GLY A 17 -9.07 -9.65 3.78
CA GLY A 17 -10.28 -8.86 3.58
C GLY A 17 -10.58 -7.92 4.75
N PHE A 18 -11.78 -7.34 4.73
CA PHE A 18 -12.19 -6.29 5.65
C PHE A 18 -12.55 -6.84 7.04
N HIS A 19 -11.89 -6.31 8.08
CA HIS A 19 -12.08 -6.66 9.49
C HIS A 19 -12.31 -5.41 10.37
N GLY A 20 -12.78 -4.31 9.77
CA GLY A 20 -12.99 -3.04 10.45
C GLY A 20 -11.74 -2.15 10.49
N TYR A 21 -11.81 -1.13 11.34
CA TYR A 21 -10.77 -0.11 11.49
C TYR A 21 -9.87 -0.37 12.72
N PRO A 22 -8.59 0.05 12.72
CA PRO A 22 -7.94 0.89 11.70
C PRO A 22 -7.71 0.18 10.37
N LYS A 23 -7.86 0.92 9.28
CA LYS A 23 -7.71 0.43 7.90
C LYS A 23 -6.52 1.10 7.22
N LEU A 24 -5.78 0.33 6.44
CA LEU A 24 -4.74 0.84 5.57
C LEU A 24 -5.04 0.46 4.11
N SER A 25 -5.07 1.45 3.22
CA SER A 25 -5.28 1.26 1.79
C SER A 25 -4.02 1.65 1.01
N LEU A 26 -3.64 0.81 0.06
CA LEU A 26 -2.53 1.04 -0.86
C LEU A 26 -3.08 1.40 -2.24
N THR A 27 -2.70 2.56 -2.74
CA THR A 27 -3.08 3.03 -4.10
C THR A 27 -1.81 3.34 -4.88
N TYR A 28 -1.68 2.74 -6.06
CA TYR A 28 -0.53 2.97 -6.92
C TYR A 28 -0.84 4.05 -7.93
N TYR A 29 0.11 4.97 -8.14
CA TYR A 29 0.03 6.03 -9.14
C TYR A 29 1.17 5.93 -10.13
N GLY A 30 0.91 6.42 -11.34
CA GLY A 30 1.78 6.31 -12.49
C GLY A 30 1.60 7.43 -13.51
N GLU A 31 2.60 7.64 -14.36
CA GLU A 31 2.41 8.39 -15.61
C GLU A 31 1.49 7.64 -16.59
N THR A 32 1.44 6.31 -16.46
CA THR A 32 0.56 5.42 -17.22
C THR A 32 -0.02 4.35 -16.29
N THR A 33 -1.11 3.70 -16.70
CA THR A 33 -1.72 2.60 -15.94
C THR A 33 -0.87 1.32 -15.91
N ALA A 34 0.17 1.24 -16.76
CA ALA A 34 1.08 0.11 -16.81
C ALA A 34 2.23 0.23 -15.81
N TRP A 35 2.60 1.46 -15.43
CA TRP A 35 3.81 1.76 -14.68
C TRP A 35 3.50 2.58 -13.43
N ALA A 36 3.66 1.97 -12.25
CA ALA A 36 3.45 2.65 -10.98
C ALA A 36 4.77 3.26 -10.47
N ASN A 37 5.00 4.56 -10.64
CA ASN A 37 6.17 5.24 -10.09
C ASN A 37 5.93 5.78 -8.66
N GLU A 38 4.71 5.64 -8.12
CA GLU A 38 4.37 6.09 -6.78
C GLU A 38 3.39 5.11 -6.13
N VAL A 39 3.48 4.98 -4.80
CA VAL A 39 2.45 4.36 -3.97
C VAL A 39 2.04 5.31 -2.85
N GLU A 40 0.73 5.47 -2.69
CA GLU A 40 0.11 6.21 -1.61
C GLU A 40 -0.44 5.24 -0.59
N VAL A 41 -0.11 5.48 0.68
CA VAL A 41 -0.61 4.76 1.83
C VAL A 41 -1.61 5.66 2.54
N SER A 42 -2.85 5.21 2.59
CA SER A 42 -3.94 5.88 3.29
C SER A 42 -4.29 5.11 4.54
N PHE A 43 -4.21 5.75 5.71
CA PHE A 43 -4.55 5.17 7.01
C PHE A 43 -5.80 5.86 7.56
N THR A 44 -6.84 5.08 7.81
CA THR A 44 -8.11 5.56 8.39
C THR A 44 -8.29 4.94 9.77
N LEU A 45 -8.40 5.78 10.81
CA LEU A 45 -8.45 5.32 12.20
C LEU A 45 -9.80 4.68 12.56
N GLU A 46 -10.90 5.27 12.10
CA GLU A 46 -12.27 4.85 12.36
C GLU A 46 -13.18 5.21 11.19
N GLU A 47 -14.39 4.64 11.15
CA GLU A 47 -15.32 4.86 10.06
C GLU A 47 -15.73 6.34 9.96
N GLY A 48 -15.61 6.90 8.76
CA GLY A 48 -15.93 8.32 8.50
C GLY A 48 -14.85 9.31 8.93
N ALA A 49 -13.75 8.87 9.56
CA ALA A 49 -12.63 9.75 9.87
C ALA A 49 -11.81 10.09 8.62
N ASP A 50 -11.16 11.26 8.65
CA ASP A 50 -10.20 11.65 7.62
C ASP A 50 -9.02 10.67 7.59
N ALA A 51 -8.57 10.36 6.37
CA ALA A 51 -7.42 9.51 6.17
C ALA A 51 -6.11 10.29 6.32
N GLN A 52 -5.14 9.68 6.99
CA GLN A 52 -3.76 10.13 6.98
C GLN A 52 -3.06 9.54 5.75
N ILE A 53 -2.48 10.40 4.93
CA ILE A 53 -1.90 10.02 3.64
C ILE A 53 -0.38 10.18 3.69
N GLN A 54 0.33 9.16 3.21
CA GLN A 54 1.76 9.21 2.96
C GLN A 54 2.08 8.55 1.62
N SER A 55 2.76 9.26 0.72
CA SER A 55 3.23 8.69 -0.54
C SER A 55 4.73 8.37 -0.53
N PHE A 56 5.11 7.42 -1.40
CA PHE A 56 6.48 7.01 -1.67
C PHE A 56 6.67 6.93 -3.18
N SER A 57 7.64 7.65 -3.72
CA SER A 57 8.03 7.59 -5.12
C SER A 57 9.16 6.57 -5.33
N SER A 58 9.22 6.01 -6.54
CA SER A 58 10.31 5.18 -7.04
C SER A 58 10.74 5.70 -8.42
N ASP A 59 12.04 5.63 -8.69
CA ASP A 59 12.55 5.80 -10.07
C ASP A 59 12.16 4.61 -10.97
N GLY A 60 11.70 3.50 -10.35
CA GLY A 60 11.23 2.29 -10.99
C GLY A 60 9.73 2.06 -10.85
N ASP A 61 9.31 0.80 -11.00
CA ASP A 61 7.97 0.37 -10.60
C ASP A 61 7.95 0.15 -9.08
N ALA A 62 7.21 0.98 -8.35
CA ALA A 62 7.05 0.95 -6.89
C ALA A 62 6.50 -0.40 -6.38
N ARG A 63 5.79 -1.16 -7.22
CA ARG A 63 5.35 -2.52 -6.88
C ARG A 63 6.53 -3.47 -6.80
N SER A 64 7.65 -3.19 -7.47
CA SER A 64 8.85 -4.03 -7.53
C SER A 64 10.07 -3.43 -6.83
N ASP A 65 9.93 -2.26 -6.21
CA ASP A 65 10.97 -1.63 -5.41
C ASP A 65 11.12 -2.31 -4.03
N GLU A 66 12.29 -2.90 -3.75
CA GLU A 66 12.53 -3.64 -2.50
C GLU A 66 12.41 -2.75 -1.26
N VAL A 67 12.83 -1.49 -1.35
CA VAL A 67 12.84 -0.54 -0.23
C VAL A 67 11.40 -0.15 0.09
N ILE A 68 10.60 0.17 -0.93
CA ILE A 68 9.17 0.49 -0.76
C ILE A 68 8.43 -0.71 -0.19
N GLN A 69 8.55 -1.89 -0.82
CA GLN A 69 7.82 -3.09 -0.39
C GLN A 69 8.19 -3.50 1.05
N THR A 70 9.46 -3.37 1.44
CA THR A 70 9.89 -3.60 2.82
C THR A 70 9.32 -2.55 3.78
N THR A 71 9.24 -1.29 3.36
CA THR A 71 8.67 -0.19 4.15
C THR A 71 7.17 -0.41 4.36
N LEU A 72 6.41 -0.74 3.33
CA LEU A 72 4.98 -1.03 3.42
C LEU A 72 4.69 -2.17 4.41
N VAL A 73 5.46 -3.26 4.37
CA VAL A 73 5.34 -4.34 5.36
C VAL A 73 5.52 -3.80 6.79
N LYS A 74 6.56 -2.99 7.03
CA LYS A 74 6.81 -2.42 8.36
C LYS A 74 5.68 -1.49 8.80
N VAL A 75 5.13 -0.68 7.90
CA VAL A 75 3.99 0.20 8.21
C VAL A 75 2.78 -0.63 8.60
N ILE A 76 2.43 -1.66 7.82
CA ILE A 76 1.31 -2.57 8.13
C ILE A 76 1.52 -3.29 9.46
N GLU A 77 2.73 -3.80 9.74
CA GLU A 77 3.04 -4.53 10.97
C GLU A 77 3.07 -3.63 12.21
N ARG A 78 3.48 -2.36 12.08
CA ARG A 78 3.59 -1.41 13.21
C ARG A 78 2.32 -0.62 13.49
N SER A 79 1.43 -0.50 12.51
CA SER A 79 0.18 0.27 12.63
C SER A 79 -0.96 -0.50 13.31
N ASN A 80 -0.79 -1.79 13.60
CA ASN A 80 -1.83 -2.65 14.19
C ASN A 80 -3.17 -2.56 13.45
N VAL A 81 -3.14 -2.36 12.13
CA VAL A 81 -4.34 -2.26 11.29
C VAL A 81 -5.12 -3.56 11.30
N LYS A 82 -6.44 -3.48 11.37
CA LYS A 82 -7.31 -4.66 11.23
C LYS A 82 -7.44 -5.06 9.77
N THR A 83 -7.51 -4.05 8.89
CA THR A 83 -7.75 -4.22 7.46
C THR A 83 -6.59 -3.66 6.64
N VAL A 84 -6.20 -4.39 5.60
CA VAL A 84 -5.34 -3.91 4.53
C VAL A 84 -6.09 -4.07 3.21
N GLU A 85 -6.17 -3.01 2.43
CA GLU A 85 -6.73 -3.01 1.07
C GLU A 85 -5.66 -2.57 0.08
N GLU A 86 -5.69 -3.12 -1.13
CA GLU A 86 -4.79 -2.75 -2.22
C GLU A 86 -5.62 -2.54 -3.48
N HIS A 87 -5.53 -1.34 -4.04
CA HIS A 87 -6.14 -1.04 -5.33
C HIS A 87 -5.29 -1.69 -6.43
N THR A 88 -5.91 -2.61 -7.18
CA THR A 88 -5.21 -3.40 -8.22
C THR A 88 -4.82 -2.55 -9.43
N GLU A 89 -5.56 -1.47 -9.68
CA GLU A 89 -5.32 -0.57 -10.80
C GLU A 89 -4.30 0.52 -10.42
N VAL A 90 -3.42 0.84 -11.37
CA VAL A 90 -2.55 2.01 -11.26
C VAL A 90 -3.32 3.22 -11.78
N LEU A 91 -3.47 4.23 -10.95
CA LEU A 91 -4.15 5.48 -11.30
C LEU A 91 -3.16 6.44 -11.97
N VAL A 92 -3.62 7.16 -12.99
CA VAL A 92 -2.77 8.15 -13.67
C VAL A 92 -2.74 9.45 -12.87
N ARG A 93 -1.54 9.92 -12.53
CA ARG A 93 -1.30 11.22 -11.87
C ARG A 93 -0.30 11.98 -12.74
N ARG A 94 -0.69 13.18 -13.19
CA ARG A 94 0.15 14.08 -14.01
C ARG A 94 0.65 15.26 -13.19
#